data_AF-A0A2G9TL35-F1
#
_entry.id   AF-A0A2G9TL35-F1
#
_cell.length_a   1.000
_cell.length_b   1.000
_cell.length_c   1.000
_cell.angle_alpha   90.00
_cell.angle_beta   90.00
_cell.angle_gamma   90.00
#
_symmetry.space_group_name_H-M   'P 1'
#
loop_
_entity.id
_entity.type
_entity.pdbx_description
1 polymer ?
#
loop_
_entity_poly.entity_id
_entity_poly.type
_entity_poly.pdbx_seq_one_letter_code
_entity_poly.pdbx_strand_id
1 'polypeptide(L)'
;MAAVLIIGSGGREHALAWRMARSESVEKVRIAPGNGADFEKPDVDTTNADEVVAFCQRENISLIVVGPEGPLAEGLVDRIDGRVPVFGPTRAGAQLE
;
A
#
# COMPACT_ATOMS: atom_id res chain seq x y z
N MET A 1 10.37 -13.68 4.79
CA MET A 1 9.32 -13.50 3.77
C MET A 1 8.69 -12.13 3.99
N ALA A 2 8.15 -11.49 2.96
CA ALA A 2 7.65 -10.12 3.02
C ALA A 2 6.15 -10.06 3.33
N ALA A 3 5.72 -9.07 4.11
CA ALA A 3 4.31 -8.71 4.25
C ALA A 3 4.06 -7.38 3.53
N VAL A 4 3.01 -7.33 2.71
CA VAL A 4 2.74 -6.21 1.80
C VAL A 4 1.39 -5.56 2.15
N LEU A 5 1.38 -4.23 2.21
CA LEU A 5 0.15 -3.43 2.26
C LEU A 5 -0.08 -2.78 0.90
N ILE A 6 -1.25 -3.00 0.31
CA ILE A 6 -1.68 -2.34 -0.92
C ILE A 6 -2.72 -1.28 -0.56
N ILE A 7 -2.50 -0.05 -1.00
CA ILE A 7 -3.43 1.06 -0.82
C ILE A 7 -4.30 1.19 -2.07
N GLY A 8 -5.62 1.15 -1.89
CA GLY A 8 -6.65 1.30 -2.91
C GLY A 8 -7.78 0.28 -2.80
N SER A 9 -8.75 0.36 -3.71
CA SER A 9 -9.97 -0.44 -3.69
C SER A 9 -10.46 -0.84 -5.09
N GLY A 10 -9.68 -0.57 -6.14
CA GLY A 10 -10.04 -0.90 -7.51
C GLY A 10 -9.69 -2.34 -7.90
N GLY A 11 -10.04 -2.70 -9.15
CA GLY A 11 -9.65 -3.99 -9.74
C GLY A 11 -8.14 -4.13 -9.92
N ARG A 12 -7.42 -3.02 -10.15
CA ARG A 12 -5.95 -2.97 -10.26
C ARG A 12 -5.28 -3.46 -8.99
N GLU A 13 -5.69 -2.93 -7.84
CA GLU A 13 -5.12 -3.32 -6.55
C GLU A 13 -5.44 -4.78 -6.22
N HIS A 14 -6.63 -5.25 -6.59
CA HIS A 14 -6.98 -6.66 -6.43
C HIS A 14 -6.11 -7.57 -7.30
N ALA A 15 -5.85 -7.22 -8.56
CA ALA A 15 -4.99 -7.99 -9.45
C ALA A 15 -3.54 -8.03 -8.94
N LEU A 16 -3.03 -6.91 -8.43
CA LEU A 16 -1.71 -6.84 -7.78
C LEU A 16 -1.65 -7.74 -6.54
N ALA A 17 -2.65 -7.65 -5.67
CA ALA A 17 -2.74 -8.47 -4.46
C ALA A 17 -2.76 -9.97 -4.79
N TRP A 18 -3.60 -10.35 -5.75
CA TRP A 18 -3.70 -11.73 -6.25
C TRP A 18 -2.37 -12.25 -6.77
N ARG A 19 -1.62 -11.43 -7.51
CA ARG A 19 -0.32 -11.85 -8.06
C ARG A 19 0.75 -11.93 -6.98
N MET A 20 0.78 -10.99 -6.03
CA MET A 20 1.75 -10.95 -4.94
C MET A 20 1.56 -12.10 -3.96
N ALA A 21 0.32 -12.46 -3.63
CA ALA A 21 0.00 -13.58 -2.74
C ALA A 21 0.46 -14.96 -3.27
N ARG A 22 0.83 -15.04 -4.55
CA ARG A 22 1.36 -16.25 -5.21
C ARG A 22 2.89 -16.24 -5.32
N SER A 23 3.57 -15.23 -4.77
CA SER A 23 5.03 -15.16 -4.76
C SER A 23 5.59 -15.91 -3.55
N GLU A 24 6.58 -16.77 -3.75
CA GLU A 24 7.28 -17.47 -2.66
C GLU A 24 8.00 -16.51 -1.69
N SER A 25 8.25 -15.27 -2.12
CA SER A 25 8.87 -14.24 -1.29
C SER A 25 7.87 -13.47 -0.42
N VAL A 26 6.56 -13.63 -0.64
CA VAL A 26 5.49 -12.89 0.04
C VAL A 26 4.71 -13.85 0.92
N GLU A 27 4.66 -13.54 2.22
CA GLU A 27 3.92 -14.33 3.22
C GLU A 27 2.49 -13.82 3.39
N LYS A 28 2.28 -12.50 3.34
CA LYS A 28 0.98 -11.89 3.60
C LYS A 28 0.74 -10.67 2.73
N VAL A 29 -0.50 -10.52 2.27
CA VAL A 29 -0.98 -9.35 1.53
C VAL A 29 -2.21 -8.79 2.24
N ARG A 30 -2.22 -7.47 2.47
CA ARG A 30 -3.35 -6.72 3.03
C ARG A 30 -3.74 -5.61 2.05
N ILE A 31 -5.02 -5.27 1.96
CA ILE A 31 -5.50 -4.18 1.09
C ILE A 31 -6.34 -3.20 1.90
N ALA A 32 -6.01 -1.91 1.83
CA ALA A 32 -6.76 -0.84 2.50
C ALA A 32 -7.11 0.29 1.53
N PRO A 33 -8.37 0.75 1.44
CA PRO A 33 -9.55 0.19 2.08
C PRO A 33 -10.06 -1.09 1.40
N GLY A 34 -9.56 -1.52 0.23
CA GLY A 34 -10.02 -2.74 -0.45
C GLY A 34 -11.50 -2.72 -0.89
N ASN A 35 -11.94 -3.77 -1.59
CA ASN A 35 -13.34 -3.91 -2.06
C ASN A 35 -14.01 -5.26 -1.73
N GLY A 36 -13.45 -6.03 -0.79
CA GLY A 36 -14.20 -7.05 -0.04
C GLY A 36 -14.20 -8.50 -0.56
N ALA A 37 -13.41 -8.86 -1.57
CA ALA A 37 -13.48 -10.22 -2.14
C ALA A 37 -12.50 -11.24 -1.52
N ASP A 38 -11.20 -10.94 -1.35
CA ASP A 38 -10.22 -12.01 -1.06
C ASP A 38 -9.05 -11.66 -0.13
N PHE A 39 -9.00 -10.44 0.43
CA PHE A 39 -7.86 -9.99 1.23
C PHE A 39 -8.29 -9.31 2.54
N GLU A 40 -7.44 -9.45 3.56
CA GLU A 40 -7.63 -8.77 4.84
C GLU A 40 -7.63 -7.25 4.64
N LYS A 41 -8.68 -6.61 5.17
CA LYS A 41 -8.95 -5.18 5.08
C LYS A 41 -8.74 -4.55 6.45
N PRO A 42 -7.53 -4.09 6.77
CA PRO A 42 -7.31 -3.41 8.04
C PRO A 42 -8.07 -2.08 8.07
N ASP A 43 -8.52 -1.71 9.26
CA ASP A 43 -9.04 -0.38 9.53
C ASP A 43 -7.85 0.58 9.72
N VAL A 44 -7.49 1.27 8.64
CA VAL A 44 -6.39 2.24 8.59
C VAL A 44 -6.79 3.38 7.66
N ASP A 45 -6.67 4.61 8.13
CA ASP A 45 -6.80 5.80 7.28
C ASP A 45 -5.58 5.91 6.35
N THR A 46 -5.76 5.50 5.10
CA THR A 46 -4.70 5.54 4.08
C THR A 46 -4.31 6.96 3.65
N THR A 47 -5.04 7.99 4.05
CA THR A 47 -4.70 9.40 3.80
C THR A 47 -3.78 9.98 4.88
N ASN A 48 -3.69 9.29 6.02
CA ASN A 48 -2.84 9.66 7.14
C ASN A 48 -1.54 8.84 7.14
N ALA A 49 -0.45 9.45 6.67
CA ALA A 49 0.84 8.79 6.58
C ALA A 49 1.36 8.25 7.93
N ASP A 50 1.09 8.95 9.05
CA ASP A 50 1.54 8.49 10.36
C ASP A 50 0.77 7.26 10.84
N GLU A 51 -0.52 7.20 10.54
CA GLU A 51 -1.36 6.03 10.84
C GLU A 51 -0.96 4.83 9.98
N VAL A 52 -0.69 5.03 8.69
CA VAL A 52 -0.17 4.00 7.78
C VAL A 52 1.17 3.47 8.30
N VAL A 53 2.10 4.35 8.68
CA VAL A 53 3.41 3.94 9.22
C VAL A 53 3.26 3.16 10.52
N ALA A 54 2.44 3.64 11.45
CA ALA A 54 2.18 2.95 12.72
C ALA A 54 1.54 1.57 12.50
N PHE A 55 0.61 1.46 11.55
CA PHE A 55 0.04 0.18 11.13
C PHE A 55 1.12 -0.76 10.57
N CYS A 56 1.95 -0.27 9.65
CA CYS A 56 3.00 -1.06 9.03
C CYS A 56 4.02 -1.58 10.06
N GLN A 57 4.40 -0.76 11.04
CA GLN A 57 5.31 -1.16 12.11
C GLN A 57 4.69 -2.23 13.01
N ARG A 58 3.43 -2.06 13.41
CA ARG A 58 2.72 -3.03 14.27
C ARG A 58 2.55 -4.38 13.58
N GLU A 59 2.22 -4.36 12.29
CA GLU A 59 1.89 -5.57 11.52
C GLU A 59 3.09 -6.16 10.75
N ASN A 60 4.30 -5.63 10.98
CA ASN A 60 5.53 -5.98 10.29
C ASN A 60 5.43 -5.95 8.76
N ILE A 61 4.73 -4.95 8.22
CA ILE A 61 4.67 -4.70 6.77
C ILE A 61 6.03 -4.18 6.30
N SER A 62 6.61 -4.86 5.31
CA SER A 62 7.93 -4.51 4.76
C SER A 62 7.84 -3.77 3.42
N LEU A 63 6.65 -3.64 2.83
CA LEU A 63 6.43 -2.90 1.59
C LEU A 63 5.00 -2.35 1.54
N ILE A 64 4.88 -1.07 1.16
CA ILE A 64 3.62 -0.44 0.78
C ILE A 64 3.57 -0.31 -0.74
N VAL A 65 2.44 -0.61 -1.36
CA VAL A 65 2.19 -0.41 -2.79
C VAL A 65 1.00 0.53 -2.92
N VAL A 66 1.17 1.69 -3.56
CA VAL A 66 0.10 2.67 -3.71
C VAL A 66 -0.53 2.51 -5.11
N GLY A 67 -1.80 2.12 -5.14
CA GLY A 67 -2.52 1.89 -6.38
C GLY A 67 -3.17 3.16 -6.96
N PRO A 68 -4.01 3.89 -6.22
CA PRO A 68 -4.69 5.09 -6.72
C PRO A 68 -3.76 6.28 -6.95
N GLU A 69 -4.09 7.09 -7.94
CA GLU A 69 -3.33 8.25 -8.37
C GLU A 69 -3.48 9.42 -7.37
N GLY A 70 -4.64 9.54 -6.71
CA GLY A 70 -4.94 10.61 -5.74
C GLY A 70 -3.92 10.69 -4.58
N PRO A 71 -3.72 9.61 -3.79
CA PRO A 71 -2.72 9.58 -2.71
C PRO A 71 -1.29 9.89 -3.17
N LEU A 72 -0.93 9.50 -4.39
CA LEU A 72 0.38 9.81 -4.98
C LEU A 72 0.52 11.32 -5.26
N ALA A 73 -0.48 11.92 -5.90
CA ALA A 73 -0.52 13.36 -6.19
C ALA A 73 -0.57 14.22 -4.92
N GLU A 74 -1.15 13.71 -3.84
CA GLU A 74 -1.18 14.33 -2.51
C GLU A 74 0.14 14.16 -1.73
N GLY A 75 1.09 13.38 -2.25
CA GLY A 75 2.42 13.19 -1.66
C GLY A 75 2.45 12.23 -0.48
N LEU A 76 1.61 11.18 -0.49
CA LEU A 76 1.67 10.13 0.53
C LEU A 76 3.07 9.52 0.65
N VAL A 77 3.73 9.26 -0.49
CA VAL A 77 5.10 8.70 -0.54
C VAL A 77 6.09 9.61 0.15
N ASP A 78 6.05 10.92 -0.13
CA ASP A 78 6.91 11.92 0.50
C ASP A 78 6.64 12.00 2.01
N ARG A 79 5.38 11.94 2.43
CA ARG A 79 4.99 11.99 3.84
C ARG A 79 5.40 10.74 4.61
N ILE A 80 5.49 9.57 3.98
CA ILE A 80 6.02 8.35 4.61
C ILE A 80 7.53 8.49 4.85
N ASP A 81 8.24 9.25 4.01
CA ASP A 81 9.63 9.67 4.22
C ASP A 81 10.60 8.50 4.52
N GLY A 82 10.45 7.39 3.78
CA GLY A 82 11.31 6.21 3.92
C GLY A 82 11.15 5.42 5.23
N ARG A 83 10.22 5.80 6.12
CA ARG A 83 9.92 5.07 7.37
C ARG A 83 9.46 3.63 7.11
N VAL A 84 8.85 3.41 5.95
CA VAL A 84 8.52 2.10 5.38
C VAL A 84 8.82 2.17 3.87
N PRO A 85 9.36 1.12 3.25
CA PRO A 85 9.53 1.09 1.80
C PRO A 85 8.19 1.25 1.06
N VAL A 86 8.15 2.13 0.07
CA VAL A 86 6.95 2.40 -0.74
C VAL A 86 7.26 2.19 -2.21
N PHE A 87 6.40 1.43 -2.89
CA PHE A 87 6.34 1.36 -4.33
C PHE A 87 5.25 2.31 -4.83
N GLY A 88 5.71 3.43 -5.41
CA GLY A 88 4.90 4.51 -5.94
C GLY A 88 5.77 5.75 -6.14
N PRO A 89 5.47 6.62 -7.11
CA PRO A 89 6.22 7.85 -7.31
C PRO A 89 6.05 8.82 -6.14
N THR A 90 7.06 9.65 -5.88
CA THR A 90 6.88 10.86 -5.07
C THR A 90 5.89 11.80 -5.73
N ARG A 91 5.40 12.81 -5.00
CA ARG A 91 4.52 13.85 -5.55
C ARG A 91 5.08 14.49 -6.81
N ALA A 92 6.39 14.71 -6.87
CA ALA A 92 7.05 15.24 -8.05
C ALA A 92 7.00 14.25 -9.23
N GLY A 93 7.20 12.95 -8.97
CA GLY A 93 7.09 11.91 -9.99
C GLY A 93 5.66 11.67 -10.48
N ALA A 94 4.66 11.86 -9.61
CA ALA A 94 3.25 11.66 -9.93
C ALA A 94 2.67 12.71 -10.90
N GLN A 95 3.40 13.79 -11.21
CA GLN A 95 2.97 14.80 -12.19
C GLN A 95 3.07 14.33 -13.65
N LEU A 96 3.76 13.21 -13.89
CA LEU A 96 4.01 12.67 -15.22
C LEU A 96 3.05 11.55 -15.62
N GLU A 97 2.19 11.09 -14.70
CA GLU A 97 1.15 10.07 -14.92
C GLU A 97 -0.22 10.71 -15.21
#